data_AF-A0A7C3JJ24-F1
#
_entry.id   AF-A0A7C3JJ24-F1
#
_cell.length_a   1.000
_cell.length_b   1.000
_cell.length_c   1.000
_cell.angle_alpha   90.00
_cell.angle_beta   90.00
_cell.angle_gamma   90.00
#
_symmetry.space_group_name_H-M   'P 1'
#
loop_
_entity.id
_entity.type
_entity.pdbx_description
1 polymer ?
#
loop_
_entity_poly.entity_id
_entity_poly.type
_entity_poly.pdbx_seq_one_letter_code
_entity_poly.pdbx_strand_id
1 'polypeptide(L)'
;MHRLIAFTAASLVLVQIAACRSAGESEKLAEVDGVVITRAELERNGGKPLSNLRQQLYNMERQKLEEFIGATLLTQEAKAKGVSVTTLLEQEVNGKAAAVTEAEIEAFYNQNKGRIKLDLEKVHGEIRDYLRDQKVEAQKRDYLNTLRGKAKIRTYLRAPPVLRADISIAGAPSRGPDQAKVTVVKFEEFQCPYCKAVQPTLKELLKRYDGKIRVVHKDLPLDAIHPRARPAAEAARCAGEQGKFWEFHDKLYATGAKLTDDEFKSVAKEVGVDIRGFEGCLASGKFKDAVQRDLLEGARLGLNGTPAFFINGRELTGAQPLEAFAAIIDEELGQAK
;
A
#
# COMPACT_ATOMS: atom_id res chain seq x y z
N MET A 1 -63.14 31.47 -26.73
CA MET A 1 -62.64 31.61 -25.34
C MET A 1 -62.11 30.25 -24.90
N HIS A 2 -60.93 30.22 -24.26
CA HIS A 2 -60.17 29.06 -23.73
C HIS A 2 -59.38 28.26 -24.77
N ARG A 3 -58.08 27.98 -24.62
CA ARG A 3 -56.98 28.44 -23.74
C ARG A 3 -55.70 27.93 -24.45
N LEU A 4 -54.71 28.79 -24.69
CA LEU A 4 -53.38 28.37 -25.15
C LEU A 4 -52.70 27.55 -24.05
N ILE A 5 -52.15 26.38 -24.40
CA ILE A 5 -51.16 25.67 -23.59
C ILE A 5 -49.84 25.75 -24.35
N ALA A 6 -48.95 26.64 -23.90
CA ALA A 6 -47.58 26.72 -24.37
C ALA A 6 -46.77 25.61 -23.67
N PHE A 7 -46.30 24.63 -24.42
CA PHE A 7 -45.25 23.71 -23.97
C PHE A 7 -43.89 24.37 -24.22
N THR A 8 -43.29 24.91 -23.16
CA THR A 8 -41.87 25.26 -23.15
C THR A 8 -41.06 23.98 -23.06
N ALA A 9 -40.42 23.59 -24.15
CA ALA A 9 -39.41 22.52 -24.16
C ALA A 9 -38.16 23.01 -23.42
N ALA A 10 -37.96 22.51 -22.21
CA ALA A 10 -36.70 22.67 -21.49
C ALA A 10 -35.67 21.71 -22.12
N SER A 11 -34.78 22.24 -22.95
CA SER A 11 -33.63 21.51 -23.47
C SER A 11 -32.71 21.13 -22.30
N LEU A 12 -32.76 19.87 -21.89
CA LEU A 12 -31.82 19.26 -20.96
C LEU A 12 -30.45 19.20 -21.66
N VAL A 13 -29.57 20.15 -21.36
CA VAL A 13 -28.15 20.05 -21.69
C VAL A 13 -27.58 18.95 -20.78
N LEU A 14 -27.51 17.72 -21.28
CA LEU A 14 -26.67 16.69 -20.69
C LEU A 14 -25.21 17.15 -20.85
N VAL A 15 -24.67 17.75 -19.79
CA VAL A 15 -23.22 17.83 -19.61
C VAL A 15 -22.76 16.39 -19.41
N GLN A 16 -22.37 15.72 -20.50
CA GLN A 16 -21.58 14.50 -20.41
C GLN A 16 -20.25 14.90 -19.77
N ILE A 17 -20.15 14.65 -18.46
CA ILE A 17 -18.86 14.59 -17.78
C ILE A 17 -18.18 13.35 -18.35
N ALA A 18 -17.46 13.52 -19.46
CA ALA A 18 -16.51 12.54 -19.94
C ALA A 18 -15.42 12.44 -18.88
N ALA A 19 -15.57 11.50 -17.95
CA ALA A 19 -14.46 11.05 -17.14
C ALA A 19 -13.33 10.70 -18.12
N CYS A 20 -12.23 11.43 -18.03
CA CYS A 20 -11.11 11.36 -18.95
C CYS A 20 -10.39 10.01 -18.77
N ARG A 21 -10.97 8.93 -19.29
CA ARG A 21 -10.33 7.61 -19.38
C ARG A 21 -9.13 7.75 -20.31
N SER A 22 -7.93 7.40 -19.83
CA SER A 22 -6.72 7.44 -20.66
C SER A 22 -6.84 6.51 -21.86
N ALA A 23 -6.18 6.90 -22.96
CA ALA A 23 -5.93 6.02 -24.09
C ALA A 23 -5.28 4.67 -23.69
N GLY A 24 -4.47 4.63 -22.62
CA GLY A 24 -3.80 3.41 -22.14
C GLY A 24 -4.69 2.44 -21.32
N GLU A 25 -5.70 2.93 -20.59
CA GLU A 25 -6.65 2.04 -19.89
C GLU A 25 -7.74 1.52 -20.82
N SER A 26 -8.06 2.30 -21.85
CA SER A 26 -9.01 1.96 -22.91
C SER A 26 -8.35 1.32 -24.13
N GLU A 27 -7.04 1.05 -24.06
CA GLU A 27 -6.30 0.42 -25.15
C GLU A 27 -6.87 -0.97 -25.41
N LYS A 28 -7.53 -1.13 -26.56
CA LYS A 28 -8.00 -2.43 -27.03
C LYS A 28 -6.79 -3.27 -27.44
N LEU A 29 -6.63 -4.43 -26.82
CA LEU A 29 -5.58 -5.39 -27.15
C LEU A 29 -6.08 -6.50 -28.05
N ALA A 30 -7.34 -6.92 -27.87
CA ALA A 30 -8.00 -7.93 -28.70
C ALA A 30 -9.52 -7.75 -28.67
N GLU A 31 -10.22 -8.43 -29.57
CA GLU A 31 -11.68 -8.56 -29.56
C GLU A 31 -12.04 -10.00 -29.95
N VAL A 32 -12.92 -10.64 -29.18
CA VAL A 32 -13.39 -12.03 -29.41
C VAL A 32 -14.91 -12.00 -29.40
N ASP A 33 -15.54 -12.27 -30.54
CA ASP A 33 -17.01 -12.26 -30.69
C ASP A 33 -17.69 -10.99 -30.14
N GLY A 34 -17.06 -9.83 -30.36
CA GLY A 34 -17.55 -8.52 -29.88
C GLY A 34 -17.17 -8.19 -28.43
N VAL A 35 -16.53 -9.11 -27.70
CA VAL A 35 -15.96 -8.85 -26.36
C VAL A 35 -14.56 -8.28 -26.52
N VAL A 36 -14.42 -6.99 -26.24
CA VAL A 36 -13.13 -6.28 -26.27
C VAL A 36 -12.31 -6.64 -25.03
N ILE A 37 -11.07 -7.07 -25.24
CA ILE A 37 -10.06 -7.24 -24.18
C ILE A 37 -9.18 -6.00 -24.18
N THR A 38 -9.12 -5.32 -23.04
CA THR A 38 -8.35 -4.08 -22.85
C THR A 38 -7.03 -4.34 -22.13
N ARG A 39 -6.09 -3.39 -22.23
CA ARG A 39 -4.87 -3.41 -21.43
C ARG A 39 -5.15 -3.47 -19.94
N ALA A 40 -6.13 -2.70 -19.46
CA ALA A 40 -6.51 -2.70 -18.06
C ALA A 40 -7.03 -4.06 -17.59
N GLU A 41 -7.78 -4.80 -18.44
CA GLU A 41 -8.22 -6.15 -18.13
C GLU A 41 -7.07 -7.15 -18.14
N LEU A 42 -6.16 -7.06 -19.12
CA LEU A 42 -4.97 -7.91 -19.15
C LEU A 42 -4.10 -7.67 -17.92
N GLU A 43 -3.92 -6.41 -17.51
CA GLU A 43 -3.15 -6.04 -16.32
C GLU A 43 -3.80 -6.57 -15.03
N ARG A 44 -5.13 -6.48 -14.90
CA ARG A 44 -5.86 -7.07 -13.76
C ARG A 44 -5.74 -8.59 -13.72
N ASN A 45 -5.88 -9.26 -14.87
CA ASN A 45 -5.86 -10.72 -14.95
C ASN A 45 -4.43 -11.31 -14.92
N GLY A 46 -3.41 -10.53 -15.30
CA GLY A 46 -2.01 -10.92 -15.20
C GLY A 46 -1.49 -10.97 -13.76
N GLY A 47 -2.29 -10.51 -12.80
CA GLY A 47 -2.04 -10.63 -11.36
C GLY A 47 -0.73 -9.97 -10.90
N LYS A 48 -0.17 -10.49 -9.80
CA LYS A 48 1.06 -9.96 -9.19
C LYS A 48 2.26 -9.89 -10.16
N PRO A 49 2.57 -10.92 -10.96
CA PRO A 49 3.76 -10.88 -11.83
C PRO A 49 3.71 -9.71 -12.82
N LEU A 50 2.58 -9.52 -13.50
CA LEU A 50 2.44 -8.45 -14.47
C LEU A 50 2.41 -7.07 -13.80
N SER A 51 1.71 -6.94 -12.66
CA SER A 51 1.69 -5.70 -11.87
C SER A 51 3.10 -5.30 -11.40
N ASN A 52 3.92 -6.26 -10.97
CA ASN A 52 5.29 -6.00 -10.52
C ASN A 52 6.18 -5.49 -11.66
N LEU A 53 6.13 -6.15 -12.82
CA LEU A 53 6.88 -5.72 -14.01
C LEU A 53 6.43 -4.33 -14.48
N ARG A 54 5.13 -4.04 -14.43
CA ARG A 54 4.59 -2.73 -14.81
C ARG A 54 5.06 -1.63 -13.85
N GLN A 55 5.09 -1.92 -12.55
CA GLN A 55 5.62 -0.99 -11.56
C GLN A 55 7.11 -0.72 -11.76
N GLN A 56 7.90 -1.76 -12.07
CA GLN A 56 9.31 -1.62 -12.42
C GLN A 56 9.50 -0.74 -13.65
N LEU A 57 8.73 -0.99 -14.72
CA LEU A 57 8.77 -0.20 -15.93
C LEU A 57 8.44 1.28 -15.64
N TYR A 58 7.34 1.54 -14.94
CA TYR A 58 6.97 2.90 -14.56
C TYR A 58 8.06 3.61 -13.76
N ASN A 59 8.71 2.91 -12.82
CA ASN A 59 9.80 3.48 -12.02
C ASN A 59 10.99 3.87 -12.91
N MET A 60 11.34 3.04 -13.89
CA MET A 60 12.40 3.32 -14.86
C MET A 60 12.03 4.46 -15.81
N GLU A 61 10.80 4.47 -16.33
CA GLU A 61 10.27 5.54 -17.19
C GLU A 61 10.28 6.87 -16.44
N ARG A 62 9.83 6.89 -15.18
CA ARG A 62 9.84 8.08 -14.33
C ARG A 62 11.25 8.58 -14.09
N GLN A 63 12.19 7.70 -13.74
CA GLN A 63 13.59 8.08 -13.54
C GLN A 63 14.15 8.73 -14.81
N LYS A 64 13.98 8.08 -15.97
CA LYS A 64 14.48 8.61 -17.24
C LYS A 64 13.78 9.91 -17.62
N LEU A 65 12.48 10.02 -17.40
CA LEU A 65 11.74 11.26 -17.63
C LEU A 65 12.30 12.42 -16.79
N GLU A 66 12.62 12.20 -15.51
CA GLU A 66 13.22 13.23 -14.65
C GLU A 66 14.61 13.66 -15.10
N GLU A 67 15.42 12.72 -15.60
CA GLU A 67 16.73 13.01 -16.22
C GLU A 67 16.55 13.87 -17.48
N PHE A 68 15.63 13.49 -18.38
CA PHE A 68 15.33 14.24 -19.61
C PHE A 68 14.76 15.63 -19.34
N ILE A 69 13.90 15.78 -18.32
CA ILE A 69 13.40 17.09 -17.88
C ILE A 69 14.58 17.97 -17.46
N GLY A 70 15.50 17.45 -16.64
CA GLY A 70 16.69 18.18 -16.21
C GLY A 70 17.55 18.65 -17.40
N ALA A 71 17.84 17.75 -18.34
CA ALA A 71 18.60 18.09 -19.54
C ALA A 71 17.89 19.14 -20.43
N THR A 72 16.56 19.03 -20.53
CA THR A 72 15.73 19.99 -21.27
C THR A 72 15.78 21.37 -20.63
N LEU A 73 15.69 21.46 -19.30
CA LEU A 73 15.79 22.73 -18.57
C LEU A 73 17.15 23.40 -18.78
N LEU A 74 18.25 22.63 -18.68
CA LEU A 74 19.59 23.15 -18.94
C LEU A 74 19.74 23.66 -20.37
N THR A 75 19.20 22.94 -21.35
CA THR A 75 19.24 23.35 -22.76
C THR A 75 18.46 24.64 -23.00
N GLN A 76 17.27 24.77 -22.39
CA GLN A 76 16.45 25.98 -22.50
C GLN A 76 17.12 27.18 -21.83
N GLU A 77 17.70 26.99 -20.65
CA GLU A 77 18.39 28.04 -19.90
C GLU A 77 19.68 28.49 -20.62
N ALA A 78 20.47 27.55 -21.15
CA ALA A 78 21.66 27.86 -21.93
C ALA A 78 21.30 28.67 -23.18
N LYS A 79 20.22 28.29 -23.88
CA LYS A 79 19.67 29.05 -25.00
C LYS A 79 19.21 30.45 -24.57
N ALA A 80 18.52 30.58 -23.44
CA ALA A 80 18.06 31.88 -22.93
C ALA A 80 19.23 32.82 -22.57
N LYS A 81 20.36 32.26 -22.11
CA LYS A 81 21.59 32.99 -21.79
C LYS A 81 22.54 33.16 -22.99
N GLY A 82 22.25 32.57 -24.15
CA GLY A 82 23.09 32.65 -25.34
C GLY A 82 24.43 31.90 -25.21
N VAL A 83 24.50 30.86 -24.40
CA VAL A 83 25.73 30.07 -24.14
C VAL A 83 25.51 28.58 -24.44
N SER A 84 26.60 27.79 -24.51
CA SER A 84 26.49 26.33 -24.56
C SER A 84 26.08 25.76 -23.20
N VAL A 85 25.49 24.55 -23.18
CA VAL A 85 25.18 23.86 -21.90
C VAL A 85 26.44 23.63 -21.07
N THR A 86 27.57 23.31 -21.70
CA THR A 86 28.86 23.15 -21.01
C THR A 86 29.30 24.45 -20.34
N THR A 87 29.21 25.57 -21.06
CA THR A 87 29.53 26.90 -20.51
C THR A 87 28.59 27.28 -19.37
N LEU A 88 27.29 26.97 -19.50
CA LEU A 88 26.31 27.20 -18.44
C LEU A 88 26.67 26.43 -17.17
N LEU A 89 26.97 25.13 -17.30
CA LEU A 89 27.35 24.29 -16.17
C LEU A 89 28.66 24.76 -15.53
N GLU A 90 29.63 25.21 -16.33
CA GLU A 90 30.86 25.77 -15.78
C GLU A 90 30.57 27.02 -14.92
N GLN A 91 29.71 27.92 -15.40
CA GLN A 91 29.43 29.19 -14.72
C GLN A 91 28.49 29.04 -13.51
N GLU A 92 27.49 28.18 -13.60
CA GLU A 92 26.40 28.08 -12.62
C GLU A 92 26.57 26.90 -11.65
N VAL A 93 27.36 25.91 -12.05
CA VAL A 93 27.64 24.71 -11.26
C VAL A 93 29.08 24.70 -10.78
N ASN A 94 30.06 24.49 -11.67
CA ASN A 94 31.45 24.28 -11.25
C ASN A 94 32.04 25.52 -10.57
N GLY A 95 31.88 26.69 -11.18
CA GLY A 95 32.37 27.96 -10.66
C GLY A 95 31.64 28.45 -9.41
N LYS A 96 30.50 27.84 -9.05
CA LYS A 96 29.71 28.17 -7.85
C LYS A 96 29.71 27.06 -6.81
N ALA A 97 30.32 25.90 -7.09
CA ALA A 97 30.44 24.83 -6.13
C ALA A 97 31.35 25.31 -4.98
N ALA A 98 30.93 25.01 -3.75
CA ALA A 98 31.73 25.38 -2.58
C ALA A 98 33.09 24.66 -2.62
N ALA A 99 34.15 25.38 -2.21
CA ALA A 99 35.48 24.78 -2.11
C ALA A 99 35.51 23.68 -1.03
N VAL A 100 36.33 22.66 -1.26
CA VAL A 100 36.65 21.64 -0.24
C VAL A 100 37.70 22.20 0.70
N THR A 101 37.43 22.11 2.00
CA THR A 101 38.36 22.56 3.04
C THR A 101 39.19 21.39 3.58
N GLU A 102 40.37 21.69 4.12
CA GLU A 102 41.23 20.68 4.75
C GLU A 102 40.52 19.99 5.94
N ALA A 103 39.73 20.74 6.70
CA ALA A 103 38.92 20.19 7.80
C ALA A 103 37.90 19.14 7.31
N GLU A 104 37.28 19.34 6.14
CA GLU A 104 36.36 18.38 5.55
C GLU A 104 37.08 17.10 5.09
N ILE A 105 38.28 17.24 4.53
CA ILE A 105 39.12 16.11 4.12
C ILE A 105 39.53 15.27 5.34
N GLU A 106 40.02 15.93 6.39
CA GLU A 106 40.40 15.27 7.64
C GLU A 106 39.21 14.60 8.33
N ALA A 107 38.05 15.28 8.38
CA ALA A 107 36.84 14.72 8.96
C ALA A 107 36.39 13.47 8.20
N PHE A 108 36.37 13.52 6.85
CA PHE A 108 36.02 12.37 6.03
C PHE A 108 37.01 11.21 6.25
N TYR A 109 38.31 11.48 6.25
CA TYR A 109 39.33 10.46 6.49
C TYR A 109 39.16 9.81 7.87
N ASN A 110 39.00 10.61 8.92
CA ASN A 110 38.86 10.12 10.30
C ASN A 110 37.59 9.26 10.46
N GLN A 111 36.47 9.69 9.88
CA GLN A 111 35.22 8.92 9.90
C GLN A 111 35.36 7.58 9.16
N ASN A 112 36.21 7.50 8.14
CA ASN A 112 36.36 6.34 7.26
C ASN A 112 37.67 5.55 7.47
N LYS A 113 38.47 5.87 8.49
CA LYS A 113 39.79 5.28 8.75
C LYS A 113 39.78 3.76 8.90
N GLY A 114 38.67 3.18 9.36
CA GLY A 114 38.52 1.72 9.43
C GLY A 114 38.46 1.03 8.05
N ARG A 115 38.10 1.77 7.00
CA ARG A 115 38.03 1.30 5.60
C ARG A 115 39.24 1.76 4.79
N ILE A 116 39.72 2.98 5.03
CA ILE A 116 40.86 3.57 4.35
C ILE A 116 42.14 3.11 5.06
N LYS A 117 42.84 2.13 4.47
CA LYS A 117 44.03 1.49 5.07
C LYS A 117 45.35 2.20 4.78
N LEU A 118 45.29 3.35 4.11
CA LEU A 118 46.46 4.17 3.72
C LEU A 118 46.48 5.44 4.55
N ASP A 119 47.67 6.01 4.72
CA ASP A 119 47.87 7.28 5.41
C ASP A 119 47.18 8.42 4.66
N LEU A 120 46.69 9.43 5.40
CA LEU A 120 45.98 10.58 4.84
C LEU A 120 46.75 11.23 3.69
N GLU A 121 48.06 11.41 3.83
CA GLU A 121 48.92 12.01 2.80
C GLU A 121 48.80 11.30 1.43
N LYS A 122 48.65 9.97 1.43
CA LYS A 122 48.55 9.16 0.21
C LYS A 122 47.20 9.24 -0.47
N VAL A 123 46.14 9.51 0.30
CA VAL A 123 44.74 9.55 -0.19
C VAL A 123 44.15 10.96 -0.21
N HIS A 124 44.93 11.96 0.17
CA HIS A 124 44.48 13.34 0.36
C HIS A 124 43.85 13.92 -0.90
N GLY A 125 44.53 13.75 -2.04
CA GLY A 125 44.03 14.17 -3.35
C GLY A 125 42.72 13.47 -3.72
N GLU A 126 42.66 12.15 -3.57
CA GLU A 126 41.47 11.36 -3.90
C GLU A 126 40.25 11.76 -3.05
N ILE A 127 40.46 11.99 -1.75
CA ILE A 127 39.39 12.47 -0.86
C ILE A 127 38.96 13.87 -1.25
N ARG A 128 39.90 14.77 -1.56
CA ARG A 128 39.58 16.12 -2.02
C ARG A 128 38.75 16.07 -3.29
N ASP A 129 39.14 15.27 -4.27
CA ASP A 129 38.45 15.16 -5.55
C ASP A 129 37.06 14.55 -5.35
N TYR A 130 36.93 13.51 -4.54
CA TYR A 130 35.63 12.93 -4.19
C TYR A 130 34.69 13.96 -3.53
N LEU A 131 35.17 14.70 -2.53
CA LEU A 131 34.37 15.72 -1.85
C LEU A 131 34.01 16.88 -2.79
N ARG A 132 34.94 17.25 -3.70
CA ARG A 132 34.68 18.26 -4.72
C ARG A 132 33.56 17.81 -5.65
N ASP A 133 33.61 16.57 -6.14
CA ASP A 133 32.58 16.00 -7.00
C ASP A 133 31.21 15.98 -6.30
N GLN A 134 31.18 15.63 -5.00
CA GLN A 134 29.96 15.71 -4.21
C GLN A 134 29.39 17.13 -4.11
N LYS A 135 30.25 18.14 -3.90
CA LYS A 135 29.84 19.55 -3.84
C LYS A 135 29.36 20.08 -5.20
N VAL A 136 30.01 19.68 -6.28
CA VAL A 136 29.59 20.00 -7.65
C VAL A 136 28.22 19.40 -7.95
N GLU A 137 27.99 18.13 -7.66
CA GLU A 137 26.69 17.48 -7.88
C GLU A 137 25.59 18.05 -6.97
N ALA A 138 25.92 18.46 -5.74
CA ALA A 138 25.00 19.18 -4.87
C ALA A 138 24.58 20.52 -5.48
N GLN A 139 25.56 21.33 -5.93
CA GLN A 139 25.29 22.60 -6.59
C GLN A 139 24.46 22.42 -7.87
N LYS A 140 24.74 21.38 -8.66
CA LYS A 140 23.98 21.05 -9.87
C LYS A 140 22.52 20.71 -9.56
N ARG A 141 22.29 19.91 -8.51
CA ARG A 141 20.93 19.59 -8.04
C ARG A 141 20.20 20.85 -7.62
N ASP A 142 20.83 21.73 -6.86
CA ASP A 142 20.21 22.96 -6.36
C ASP A 142 19.91 23.95 -7.51
N TYR A 143 20.81 24.03 -8.49
CA TYR A 143 20.59 24.79 -9.72
C TYR A 143 19.42 24.22 -10.54
N LEU A 144 19.37 22.90 -10.77
CA LEU A 144 18.25 22.25 -11.45
C LEU A 144 16.92 22.43 -10.70
N ASN A 145 16.93 22.41 -9.37
CA ASN A 145 15.74 22.70 -8.55
C ASN A 145 15.26 24.13 -8.75
N THR A 146 16.19 25.08 -8.84
CA THR A 146 15.89 26.48 -9.17
C THR A 146 15.26 26.61 -10.56
N LEU A 147 15.79 25.92 -11.58
CA LEU A 147 15.21 25.92 -12.92
C LEU A 147 13.83 25.27 -12.94
N ARG A 148 13.65 24.15 -12.23
CA ARG A 148 12.35 23.48 -12.07
C ARG A 148 11.31 24.42 -11.46
N GLY A 149 11.66 25.16 -10.40
CA GLY A 149 10.75 26.11 -9.75
C GLY A 149 10.29 27.27 -10.65
N LYS A 150 11.06 27.59 -11.69
CA LYS A 150 10.71 28.60 -12.70
C LYS A 150 9.92 28.03 -13.89
N ALA A 151 9.97 26.72 -14.09
CA ALA A 151 9.41 26.07 -15.26
C ALA A 151 7.96 25.60 -15.03
N LYS A 152 7.14 25.73 -16.08
CA LYS A 152 5.80 25.12 -16.12
C LYS A 152 5.91 23.67 -16.61
N ILE A 153 6.19 22.75 -15.70
CA ILE A 153 6.34 21.32 -16.01
C ILE A 153 4.97 20.63 -15.91
N ARG A 154 4.57 19.92 -16.97
CA ARG A 154 3.42 19.02 -16.97
C ARG A 154 3.90 17.61 -17.30
N THR A 155 3.64 16.67 -16.41
CA THR A 155 3.96 15.25 -16.62
C THR A 155 2.70 14.50 -17.07
N TYR A 156 2.87 13.64 -18.07
CA TYR A 156 1.79 12.79 -18.59
C TYR A 156 2.04 11.31 -18.32
N LEU A 157 3.18 10.97 -17.69
CA LEU A 157 3.47 9.62 -17.23
C LEU A 157 2.51 9.26 -16.11
N ARG A 158 1.69 8.23 -16.32
CA ARG A 158 0.70 7.76 -15.36
C ARG A 158 1.27 6.57 -14.59
N ALA A 159 1.09 6.59 -13.27
CA ALA A 159 1.35 5.42 -12.45
C ALA A 159 0.45 4.26 -12.91
N PRO A 160 0.94 3.01 -12.86
CA PRO A 160 0.08 1.87 -13.14
C PRO A 160 -1.06 1.80 -12.10
N PRO A 161 -2.21 1.24 -12.48
CA PRO A 161 -3.30 1.03 -11.54
C PRO A 161 -2.81 0.13 -10.40
N VAL A 162 -3.17 0.50 -9.17
CA VAL A 162 -2.88 -0.34 -8.01
C VAL A 162 -3.74 -1.60 -8.11
N LEU A 163 -3.09 -2.77 -8.05
CA LEU A 163 -3.80 -4.05 -8.04
C LEU A 163 -4.66 -4.16 -6.77
N ARG A 164 -5.95 -4.46 -6.97
CA ARG A 164 -6.91 -4.66 -5.89
C ARG A 164 -7.57 -6.02 -6.04
N ALA A 165 -7.52 -6.80 -4.98
CA ALA A 165 -8.33 -8.00 -4.85
C ALA A 165 -9.78 -7.63 -4.57
N ASP A 166 -10.70 -8.28 -5.27
CA ASP A 166 -12.11 -8.30 -4.89
C ASP A 166 -12.30 -9.36 -3.79
N ILE A 167 -12.82 -8.91 -2.64
CA ILE A 167 -12.89 -9.69 -1.41
C ILE A 167 -14.28 -9.53 -0.81
N SER A 168 -14.96 -10.65 -0.61
CA SER A 168 -16.26 -10.65 0.05
C SER A 168 -16.11 -10.47 1.56
N ILE A 169 -16.72 -9.39 2.06
CA ILE A 169 -16.83 -9.11 3.50
C ILE A 169 -18.21 -9.46 4.06
N ALA A 170 -19.11 -10.02 3.24
CA ALA A 170 -20.47 -10.32 3.65
C ALA A 170 -20.51 -11.38 4.76
N GLY A 171 -21.17 -11.04 5.88
CA GLY A 171 -21.26 -11.93 7.05
C GLY A 171 -19.95 -12.14 7.81
N ALA A 172 -18.88 -11.41 7.46
CA ALA A 172 -17.62 -11.44 8.16
C ALA A 172 -17.69 -10.55 9.42
N PRO A 173 -17.15 -10.99 10.57
CA PRO A 173 -17.06 -10.14 11.75
C PRO A 173 -16.22 -8.89 11.46
N SER A 174 -16.67 -7.74 11.94
CA SER A 174 -16.01 -6.47 11.68
C SER A 174 -16.07 -5.54 12.89
N ARG A 175 -15.08 -4.66 13.05
CA ARG A 175 -15.08 -3.57 14.04
C ARG A 175 -14.66 -2.25 13.40
N GLY A 176 -15.21 -1.15 13.91
CA GLY A 176 -15.16 0.17 13.28
C GLY A 176 -16.46 0.51 12.54
N PRO A 177 -16.59 1.73 11.99
CA PRO A 177 -17.81 2.18 11.34
C PRO A 177 -18.13 1.38 10.08
N ASP A 178 -19.41 1.05 9.85
CA ASP A 178 -19.83 0.34 8.64
C ASP A 178 -19.51 1.08 7.35
N GLN A 179 -19.51 2.42 7.40
CA GLN A 179 -19.27 3.34 6.28
C GLN A 179 -17.85 3.92 6.31
N ALA A 180 -16.89 3.26 6.97
CA ALA A 180 -15.50 3.69 6.96
C ALA A 180 -14.95 3.76 5.52
N LYS A 181 -14.20 4.82 5.21
CA LYS A 181 -13.61 5.02 3.86
C LYS A 181 -12.56 3.95 3.51
N VAL A 182 -11.98 3.32 4.52
CA VAL A 182 -10.97 2.28 4.35
C VAL A 182 -11.38 1.02 5.09
N THR A 183 -11.42 -0.10 4.37
CA THR A 183 -11.63 -1.43 4.94
C THR A 183 -10.32 -2.21 4.94
N VAL A 184 -9.89 -2.65 6.12
CA VAL A 184 -8.75 -3.54 6.32
C VAL A 184 -9.30 -4.96 6.55
N VAL A 185 -9.27 -5.80 5.52
CA VAL A 185 -9.60 -7.22 5.64
C VAL A 185 -8.37 -7.97 6.12
N LYS A 186 -8.53 -8.79 7.15
CA LYS A 186 -7.47 -9.59 7.78
C LYS A 186 -7.82 -11.07 7.67
N PHE A 187 -7.00 -11.82 6.95
CA PHE A 187 -7.00 -13.28 6.96
C PHE A 187 -6.01 -13.77 8.01
N GLU A 188 -6.51 -14.51 9.01
CA GLU A 188 -5.70 -15.00 10.11
C GLU A 188 -6.24 -16.29 10.72
N GLU A 189 -5.51 -16.81 11.69
CA GLU A 189 -5.98 -17.86 12.59
C GLU A 189 -5.33 -17.73 13.99
N PHE A 190 -5.94 -18.37 14.99
CA PHE A 190 -5.63 -18.13 16.41
C PHE A 190 -4.38 -18.85 16.93
N GLN A 191 -3.89 -19.91 16.27
CA GLN A 191 -2.63 -20.58 16.60
C GLN A 191 -1.41 -19.92 15.98
N CYS A 192 -1.58 -19.05 14.98
CA CYS A 192 -0.46 -18.39 14.33
C CYS A 192 0.27 -17.44 15.29
N PRO A 193 1.58 -17.63 15.56
CA PRO A 193 2.35 -16.72 16.40
C PRO A 193 2.45 -15.31 15.80
N TYR A 194 2.51 -15.18 14.47
CA TYR A 194 2.54 -13.88 13.79
C TYR A 194 1.20 -13.16 13.84
N CYS A 195 0.07 -13.89 13.80
CA CYS A 195 -1.25 -13.27 13.99
C CYS A 195 -1.40 -12.76 15.42
N LYS A 196 -0.88 -13.47 16.42
CA LYS A 196 -0.81 -12.94 17.79
C LYS A 196 0.08 -11.69 17.87
N ALA A 197 1.26 -11.72 17.24
CA ALA A 197 2.22 -10.62 17.28
C ALA A 197 1.71 -9.30 16.66
N VAL A 198 0.81 -9.37 15.68
CA VAL A 198 0.28 -8.18 14.99
C VAL A 198 -0.91 -7.52 15.71
N GLN A 199 -1.55 -8.19 16.68
CA GLN A 199 -2.74 -7.63 17.35
C GLN A 199 -2.51 -6.25 18.01
N PRO A 200 -1.36 -5.98 18.69
CA PRO A 200 -1.08 -4.64 19.20
C PRO A 200 -1.02 -3.58 18.11
N THR A 201 -0.42 -3.90 16.96
CA THR A 201 -0.37 -3.01 15.78
C THR A 201 -1.78 -2.68 15.30
N LEU A 202 -2.67 -3.67 15.19
CA LEU A 202 -4.05 -3.47 14.75
C LEU A 202 -4.87 -2.62 15.74
N LYS A 203 -4.59 -2.76 17.04
CA LYS A 203 -5.22 -1.94 18.08
C LYS A 203 -4.78 -0.47 17.96
N GLU A 204 -3.48 -0.22 17.78
CA GLU A 204 -2.98 1.14 17.56
C GLU A 204 -3.47 1.72 16.22
N LEU A 205 -3.62 0.88 15.20
CA LEU A 205 -4.18 1.26 13.91
C LEU A 205 -5.61 1.80 14.03
N LEU A 206 -6.49 1.05 14.71
CA LEU A 206 -7.87 1.47 14.96
C LEU A 206 -7.95 2.77 15.76
N LYS A 207 -7.03 2.96 16.72
CA LYS A 207 -6.92 4.20 17.49
C LYS A 207 -6.44 5.38 16.64
N ARG A 208 -5.38 5.20 15.85
CA ARG A 208 -4.80 6.24 14.98
C ARG A 208 -5.79 6.71 13.91
N TYR A 209 -6.60 5.80 13.39
CA TYR A 209 -7.56 6.05 12.32
C TYR A 209 -9.01 5.96 12.81
N ASP A 210 -9.27 6.37 14.05
CA ASP A 210 -10.59 6.32 14.64
C ASP A 210 -11.64 6.98 13.73
N GLY A 211 -12.78 6.30 13.58
CA GLY A 211 -13.86 6.69 12.67
C GLY A 211 -13.57 6.60 11.16
N LYS A 212 -12.33 6.29 10.75
CA LYS A 212 -11.91 6.30 9.33
C LYS A 212 -11.71 4.91 8.74
N ILE A 213 -11.40 3.92 9.57
CA ILE A 213 -11.18 2.54 9.12
C ILE A 213 -12.17 1.56 9.75
N ARG A 214 -12.42 0.47 9.02
CA ARG A 214 -13.10 -0.74 9.47
C ARG A 214 -12.15 -1.91 9.33
N VAL A 215 -12.03 -2.74 10.37
CA VAL A 215 -11.26 -3.99 10.31
C VAL A 215 -12.23 -5.16 10.20
N VAL A 216 -12.02 -6.03 9.21
CA VAL A 216 -12.83 -7.22 8.94
C VAL A 216 -11.98 -8.46 9.16
N HIS A 217 -12.55 -9.45 9.85
CA HIS A 217 -11.91 -10.74 10.12
C HIS A 217 -12.33 -11.78 9.07
N LYS A 218 -11.35 -12.53 8.55
CA LYS A 218 -11.55 -13.70 7.68
C LYS A 218 -10.73 -14.86 8.23
N ASP A 219 -11.33 -16.04 8.26
CA ASP A 219 -10.66 -17.23 8.78
C ASP A 219 -9.77 -17.86 7.71
N LEU A 220 -8.51 -18.11 8.06
CA LEU A 220 -7.57 -18.85 7.22
C LEU A 220 -6.88 -19.96 8.03
N PRO A 221 -7.63 -20.97 8.52
CA PRO A 221 -7.04 -22.02 9.33
C PRO A 221 -6.08 -22.88 8.51
N LEU A 222 -4.80 -22.86 8.89
CA LEU A 222 -3.73 -23.65 8.27
C LEU A 222 -3.67 -25.05 8.88
N ASP A 223 -4.75 -25.82 8.70
CA ASP A 223 -5.01 -27.09 9.42
C ASP A 223 -3.84 -28.09 9.41
N ALA A 224 -3.04 -28.10 8.33
CA ALA A 224 -1.89 -29.00 8.18
C ALA A 224 -0.78 -28.75 9.21
N ILE A 225 -0.63 -27.52 9.70
CA ILE A 225 0.40 -27.14 10.68
C ILE A 225 -0.20 -26.66 12.00
N HIS A 226 -1.48 -26.25 11.99
CA HIS A 226 -2.20 -25.70 13.12
C HIS A 226 -3.56 -26.40 13.30
N PRO A 227 -3.61 -27.59 13.93
CA PRO A 227 -4.80 -28.44 13.99
C PRO A 227 -5.96 -27.88 14.85
N ARG A 228 -5.70 -26.86 15.68
CA ARG A 228 -6.68 -26.14 16.51
C ARG A 228 -7.10 -24.80 15.90
N ALA A 229 -6.56 -24.39 14.76
CA ALA A 229 -6.92 -23.15 14.08
C ALA A 229 -8.41 -23.13 13.69
N ARG A 230 -8.90 -24.19 13.04
CA ARG A 230 -10.31 -24.30 12.64
C ARG A 230 -11.28 -24.41 13.82
N PRO A 231 -11.06 -25.27 14.83
CA PRO A 231 -11.87 -25.26 16.04
C PRO A 231 -11.94 -23.89 16.72
N ALA A 232 -10.82 -23.14 16.77
CA ALA A 232 -10.80 -21.81 17.34
C ALA A 232 -11.59 -20.78 16.51
N ALA A 233 -11.53 -20.87 15.18
CA ALA A 233 -12.33 -20.04 14.28
C ALA A 233 -13.84 -20.29 14.47
N GLU A 234 -14.26 -21.56 14.54
CA GLU A 234 -15.65 -21.92 14.82
C GLU A 234 -16.10 -21.41 16.20
N ALA A 235 -15.25 -21.55 17.23
CA ALA A 235 -15.52 -21.01 18.56
C ALA A 235 -15.70 -19.49 18.55
N ALA A 236 -14.80 -18.75 17.90
CA ALA A 236 -14.93 -17.30 17.79
C ALA A 236 -16.24 -16.88 17.10
N ARG A 237 -16.66 -17.59 16.04
CA ARG A 237 -17.94 -17.35 15.37
C ARG A 237 -19.14 -17.70 16.25
N CYS A 238 -19.09 -18.77 17.04
CA CYS A 238 -20.14 -19.09 18.01
C CYS A 238 -20.28 -18.02 19.09
N ALA A 239 -19.18 -17.43 19.56
CA ALA A 239 -19.25 -16.24 20.41
C ALA A 239 -19.81 -15.02 19.65
N GLY A 240 -19.44 -14.88 18.37
CA GLY A 240 -19.94 -13.84 17.47
C GLY A 240 -21.44 -13.89 17.21
N GLU A 241 -22.05 -15.07 17.17
CA GLU A 241 -23.51 -15.22 17.10
C GLU A 241 -24.22 -14.52 18.27
N GLN A 242 -23.56 -14.45 19.42
CA GLN A 242 -24.06 -13.77 20.62
C GLN A 242 -23.55 -12.33 20.74
N GLY A 243 -23.00 -11.76 19.66
CA GLY A 243 -22.47 -10.39 19.63
C GLY A 243 -21.13 -10.21 20.31
N LYS A 244 -20.41 -11.30 20.63
CA LYS A 244 -19.15 -11.29 21.41
C LYS A 244 -17.92 -11.76 20.64
N PHE A 245 -17.93 -11.59 19.31
CA PHE A 245 -16.82 -12.03 18.46
C PHE A 245 -15.49 -11.40 18.88
N TRP A 246 -15.45 -10.06 19.01
CA TRP A 246 -14.21 -9.32 19.24
C TRP A 246 -13.69 -9.47 20.66
N GLU A 247 -14.58 -9.51 21.66
CA GLU A 247 -14.19 -9.79 23.03
C GLU A 247 -13.61 -11.20 23.16
N PHE A 248 -14.24 -12.20 22.54
CA PHE A 248 -13.70 -13.56 22.49
C PHE A 248 -12.36 -13.61 21.76
N HIS A 249 -12.27 -13.00 20.57
CA HIS A 249 -11.05 -12.92 19.76
C HIS A 249 -9.88 -12.31 20.54
N ASP A 250 -10.07 -11.13 21.13
CA ASP A 250 -9.02 -10.41 21.84
C ASP A 250 -8.57 -11.19 23.08
N LYS A 251 -9.51 -11.83 23.79
CA LYS A 251 -9.22 -12.65 24.95
C LYS A 251 -8.50 -13.94 24.58
N LEU A 252 -8.90 -14.62 23.51
CA LEU A 252 -8.28 -15.87 23.06
C LEU A 252 -6.80 -15.66 22.66
N TYR A 253 -6.47 -14.54 22.00
CA TYR A 253 -5.07 -14.20 21.74
C TYR A 253 -4.26 -13.93 23.03
N ALA A 254 -4.92 -13.43 24.08
CA ALA A 254 -4.29 -13.15 25.36
C ALA A 254 -4.01 -14.40 26.20
N THR A 255 -4.81 -15.47 26.10
CA THR A 255 -4.66 -16.67 26.95
C THR A 255 -3.46 -17.56 26.58
N GLY A 256 -3.09 -17.64 25.30
CA GLY A 256 -1.92 -18.43 24.85
C GLY A 256 -2.28 -19.64 23.98
N ALA A 257 -1.30 -20.53 23.75
CA ALA A 257 -1.30 -21.48 22.64
C ALA A 257 -2.05 -22.81 22.86
N LYS A 258 -2.68 -23.05 24.02
CA LYS A 258 -3.25 -24.37 24.31
C LYS A 258 -4.52 -24.64 23.49
N LEU A 259 -5.33 -23.61 23.20
CA LEU A 259 -6.52 -23.62 22.34
C LEU A 259 -7.35 -24.92 22.46
N THR A 260 -7.56 -25.39 23.69
CA THR A 260 -8.38 -26.58 23.97
C THR A 260 -9.86 -26.23 24.00
N ASP A 261 -10.74 -27.23 23.90
CA ASP A 261 -12.19 -26.99 23.99
C ASP A 261 -12.58 -26.37 25.34
N ASP A 262 -11.93 -26.78 26.43
CA ASP A 262 -12.13 -26.20 27.77
C ASP A 262 -11.67 -24.74 27.82
N GLU A 263 -10.57 -24.39 27.14
CA GLU A 263 -10.12 -23.01 27.05
C GLU A 263 -11.10 -22.15 26.26
N PHE A 264 -11.67 -22.67 25.16
CA PHE A 264 -12.72 -21.96 24.43
C PHE A 264 -13.94 -21.68 25.31
N LYS A 265 -14.39 -22.67 26.09
CA LYS A 265 -15.51 -22.49 27.04
C LYS A 265 -15.18 -21.49 28.15
N SER A 266 -13.96 -21.54 28.70
CA SER A 266 -13.50 -20.59 29.72
C SER A 266 -13.51 -19.16 29.19
N VAL A 267 -12.93 -18.94 28.00
CA VAL A 267 -12.90 -17.64 27.35
C VAL A 267 -14.31 -17.14 27.04
N ALA A 268 -15.17 -18.00 26.49
CA ALA A 268 -16.58 -17.68 26.24
C ALA A 268 -17.29 -17.21 27.52
N LYS A 269 -17.08 -17.92 28.64
CA LYS A 269 -17.67 -17.59 29.93
C LYS A 269 -17.18 -16.23 30.43
N GLU A 270 -15.88 -15.98 30.34
CA GLU A 270 -15.25 -14.74 30.80
C GLU A 270 -15.73 -13.51 30.02
N VAL A 271 -16.05 -13.65 28.73
CA VAL A 271 -16.56 -12.56 27.89
C VAL A 271 -18.09 -12.46 27.87
N GLY A 272 -18.78 -13.24 28.70
CA GLY A 272 -20.21 -13.16 28.95
C GLY A 272 -21.09 -13.84 27.90
N VAL A 273 -20.57 -14.84 27.19
CA VAL A 273 -21.34 -15.69 26.25
C VAL A 273 -22.15 -16.71 27.04
N ASP A 274 -23.41 -16.98 26.64
CA ASP A 274 -24.19 -18.10 27.16
C ASP A 274 -23.55 -19.43 26.74
N ILE A 275 -23.08 -20.18 27.74
CA ILE A 275 -22.30 -21.40 27.54
C ILE A 275 -23.13 -22.50 26.91
N ARG A 276 -24.41 -22.62 27.26
CA ARG A 276 -25.27 -23.67 26.66
C ARG A 276 -25.47 -23.43 25.17
N GLY A 277 -25.78 -22.20 24.77
CA GLY A 277 -25.85 -21.81 23.36
C GLY A 277 -24.52 -21.97 22.63
N PHE A 278 -23.41 -21.62 23.27
CA PHE A 278 -22.07 -21.76 22.70
C PHE A 278 -21.68 -23.21 22.43
N GLU A 279 -21.87 -24.10 23.40
CA GLU A 279 -21.58 -25.53 23.26
C GLU A 279 -22.48 -26.18 22.20
N GLY A 280 -23.78 -25.81 22.16
CA GLY A 280 -24.71 -26.26 21.12
C GLY A 280 -24.29 -25.80 19.73
N CYS A 281 -23.85 -24.53 19.59
CA CYS A 281 -23.32 -24.00 18.34
C CYS A 281 -22.09 -24.77 17.86
N LEU A 282 -21.10 -24.98 18.74
CA LEU A 282 -19.89 -25.75 18.43
C LEU A 282 -20.21 -27.19 18.03
N ALA A 283 -21.04 -27.90 18.81
CA ALA A 283 -21.39 -29.28 18.55
C ALA A 283 -22.13 -29.46 17.21
N SER A 284 -22.94 -28.49 16.80
CA SER A 284 -23.65 -28.51 15.53
C SER A 284 -22.76 -28.26 14.31
N GLY A 285 -21.56 -27.69 14.50
CA GLY A 285 -20.69 -27.28 13.40
C GLY A 285 -21.28 -26.15 12.55
N LYS A 286 -22.15 -25.31 13.12
CA LYS A 286 -22.92 -24.26 12.43
C LYS A 286 -22.08 -23.34 11.54
N PHE A 287 -20.83 -23.09 11.91
CA PHE A 287 -19.94 -22.17 11.21
C PHE A 287 -18.90 -22.84 10.31
N LYS A 288 -18.91 -24.17 10.16
CA LYS A 288 -17.99 -24.91 9.29
C LYS A 288 -17.96 -24.36 7.87
N ASP A 289 -19.13 -24.12 7.29
CA ASP A 289 -19.24 -23.59 5.92
C ASP A 289 -18.74 -22.15 5.81
N ALA A 290 -18.91 -21.33 6.84
CA ALA A 290 -18.40 -19.96 6.85
C ALA A 290 -16.87 -19.94 6.87
N VAL A 291 -16.27 -20.73 7.77
CA VAL A 291 -14.81 -20.91 7.84
C VAL A 291 -14.27 -21.49 6.53
N GLN A 292 -14.97 -22.48 5.95
CA GLN A 292 -14.56 -23.08 4.68
C GLN A 292 -14.63 -22.09 3.51
N ARG A 293 -15.64 -21.22 3.46
CA ARG A 293 -15.73 -20.17 2.43
C ARG A 293 -14.56 -19.19 2.52
N ASP A 294 -14.22 -18.74 3.72
CA ASP A 294 -13.08 -17.82 3.91
C ASP A 294 -11.76 -18.48 3.51
N LEU A 295 -11.56 -19.75 3.88
CA LEU A 295 -10.39 -20.54 3.46
C LEU A 295 -10.28 -20.66 1.93
N LEU A 296 -11.39 -20.97 1.24
CA LEU A 296 -11.41 -21.08 -0.22
C LEU A 296 -11.17 -19.74 -0.91
N GLU A 297 -11.67 -18.64 -0.33
CA GLU A 297 -11.37 -17.30 -0.83
C GLU A 297 -9.88 -16.96 -0.66
N GLY A 298 -9.28 -17.30 0.48
CA GLY A 298 -7.84 -17.15 0.70
C GLY A 298 -7.02 -17.95 -0.33
N ALA A 299 -7.42 -19.19 -0.64
CA ALA A 299 -6.79 -20.01 -1.67
C ALA A 299 -6.92 -19.38 -3.07
N ARG A 300 -8.10 -18.86 -3.44
CA ARG A 300 -8.33 -18.14 -4.71
C ARG A 300 -7.44 -16.89 -4.84
N LEU A 301 -7.17 -16.21 -3.72
CA LEU A 301 -6.29 -15.05 -3.65
C LEU A 301 -4.79 -15.43 -3.60
N GLY A 302 -4.46 -16.73 -3.58
CA GLY A 302 -3.09 -17.22 -3.52
C GLY A 302 -2.41 -16.99 -2.16
N LEU A 303 -3.18 -16.92 -1.08
CA LEU A 303 -2.65 -16.78 0.27
C LEU A 303 -2.04 -18.10 0.74
N ASN A 304 -0.76 -18.08 1.08
CA ASN A 304 -0.01 -19.25 1.53
C ASN A 304 0.37 -19.17 3.03
N GLY A 305 -0.17 -18.19 3.77
CA GLY A 305 0.16 -18.00 5.18
C GLY A 305 -0.61 -16.86 5.83
N THR A 306 -0.50 -16.78 7.15
CA THR A 306 -1.16 -15.80 8.00
C THR A 306 -0.15 -15.03 8.86
N PRO A 307 -0.41 -13.75 9.23
CA PRO A 307 -1.56 -12.96 8.79
C PRO A 307 -1.36 -12.43 7.36
N ALA A 308 -2.46 -12.27 6.63
CA ALA A 308 -2.48 -11.55 5.36
C ALA A 308 -3.56 -10.48 5.41
N PHE A 309 -3.28 -9.31 4.84
CA PHE A 309 -4.14 -8.15 4.90
C PHE A 309 -4.48 -7.65 3.51
N PHE A 310 -5.66 -7.07 3.39
CA PHE A 310 -6.05 -6.30 2.22
C PHE A 310 -6.67 -4.98 2.66
N ILE A 311 -6.07 -3.87 2.25
CA ILE A 311 -6.53 -2.51 2.59
C ILE A 311 -7.21 -1.96 1.33
N ASN A 312 -8.54 -1.92 1.33
CA ASN A 312 -9.35 -1.68 0.12
C ASN A 312 -8.90 -2.58 -1.06
N GLY A 313 -8.61 -3.85 -0.79
CA GLY A 313 -8.14 -4.82 -1.77
C GLY A 313 -6.64 -4.78 -2.06
N ARG A 314 -5.88 -3.83 -1.53
CA ARG A 314 -4.41 -3.79 -1.67
C ARG A 314 -3.75 -4.73 -0.68
N GLU A 315 -3.02 -5.71 -1.17
CA GLU A 315 -2.41 -6.72 -0.32
C GLU A 315 -1.24 -6.18 0.51
N LEU A 316 -1.19 -6.62 1.77
CA LEU A 316 -0.07 -6.44 2.68
C LEU A 316 0.11 -7.75 3.46
N THR A 317 1.23 -8.44 3.27
CA THR A 317 1.42 -9.80 3.81
C THR A 317 2.31 -9.81 5.06
N GLY A 318 1.97 -10.66 6.03
CA GLY A 318 2.76 -10.90 7.23
C GLY A 318 2.49 -9.93 8.37
N ALA A 319 3.10 -10.17 9.53
CA ALA A 319 3.02 -9.27 10.68
C ALA A 319 3.84 -8.00 10.42
N GLN A 320 3.19 -6.97 9.89
CA GLN A 320 3.82 -5.72 9.48
C GLN A 320 3.80 -4.66 10.59
N PRO A 321 4.76 -3.70 10.58
CA PRO A 321 4.74 -2.57 11.51
C PRO A 321 3.61 -1.59 11.16
N LEU A 322 3.23 -0.76 12.15
CA LEU A 322 2.14 0.22 12.04
C LEU A 322 2.29 1.13 10.81
N GLU A 323 3.52 1.54 10.51
CA GLU A 323 3.86 2.48 9.45
C GLU A 323 3.60 1.91 8.05
N ALA A 324 3.73 0.59 7.88
CA ALA A 324 3.42 -0.06 6.60
C ALA A 324 1.91 -0.03 6.32
N PHE A 325 1.07 -0.24 7.34
CA PHE A 325 -0.37 -0.05 7.22
C PHE A 325 -0.72 1.42 6.98
N ALA A 326 -0.12 2.33 7.77
CA ALA A 326 -0.37 3.76 7.70
C ALA A 326 -0.10 4.32 6.31
N ALA A 327 1.00 3.94 5.66
CA ALA A 327 1.33 4.36 4.31
C ALA A 327 0.20 4.04 3.31
N ILE A 328 -0.32 2.81 3.35
CA ILE A 328 -1.40 2.39 2.45
C ILE A 328 -2.71 3.11 2.82
N ILE A 329 -3.07 3.19 4.10
CA ILE A 329 -4.31 3.83 4.55
C ILE A 329 -4.32 5.32 4.22
N ASP A 330 -3.21 6.02 4.43
CA ASP A 330 -3.09 7.46 4.15
C ASP A 330 -3.26 7.75 2.64
N GLU A 331 -2.71 6.88 1.78
CA GLU A 331 -2.95 6.93 0.34
C GLU A 331 -4.43 6.71 -0.02
N GLU A 332 -5.09 5.70 0.56
CA GLU A 332 -6.51 5.42 0.31
C GLU A 332 -7.41 6.57 0.77
N LEU A 333 -7.10 7.17 1.93
CA LEU A 333 -7.85 8.33 2.45
C LEU A 333 -7.60 9.59 1.62
N GLY A 334 -6.42 9.75 1.04
CA GLY A 334 -6.07 10.85 0.14
C GLY A 334 -6.76 10.77 -1.23
N GLN A 335 -7.00 9.55 -1.72
CA GLN A 335 -7.71 9.29 -2.99
C GLN A 335 -9.24 9.40 -2.88
N ALA A 336 -9.80 9.32 -1.67
CA ALA A 336 -11.25 9.39 -1.42
C ALA A 336 -11.83 10.82 -1.43
N LYS A 337 -11.36 11.69 -2.34
CA LYS A 337 -11.79 13.08 -2.51
C LYS A 337 -12.67 13.29 -3.72
#